data_AF-A0A497L411-F1
#
_entry.id   AF-A0A497L411-F1
#
_cell.length_a   1.000
_cell.length_b   1.000
_cell.length_c   1.000
_cell.angle_alpha   90.00
_cell.angle_beta   90.00
_cell.angle_gamma   90.00
#
_symmetry.space_group_name_H-M   'P 1'
#
loop_
_entity.id
_entity.type
_entity.pdbx_description
1 polymer ?
#
loop_
_entity_poly.entity_id
_entity_poly.type
_entity_poly.pdbx_seq_one_letter_code
_entity_poly.pdbx_strand_id
1 'polypeptide(L)'
;MSKLIITAAVTGGEYVSKAATPYVPSTVDEIVEEVVRSVEAGASIVHLHAKDPETGEPYAGDPNPVLKEYVDRIRERVDVVINLTTGGGRVGNPPERWDELVRERCRLGQEMMSLNMGTMNRWAEHPTGGIFLNTVDMIERWAGYMVEAGVKPEHEVYDTGMINVCRQLAAKGIVPEPLHVQFVMVGRTGILPTPRALLYCLDQLPEGWTWSVCALGRYEIPMAAVAMTLGGHVRVGFEDNIYLRRGVLARSNAELVKKVANIARELDRPIATPDDAREMLGLRRP
;
A
#
# COMPACT_ATOMS: atom_id res chain seq x y z
N MET A 1 -19.07 -3.91 -13.39
CA MET A 1 -18.01 -3.48 -12.45
C MET A 1 -16.76 -3.16 -13.27
N SER A 2 -15.95 -2.18 -12.85
CA SER A 2 -14.64 -1.95 -13.46
C SER A 2 -13.72 -3.15 -13.25
N LYS A 3 -12.64 -3.24 -14.04
CA LYS A 3 -11.58 -4.25 -13.83
C LYS A 3 -11.02 -4.12 -12.40
N LEU A 4 -10.62 -5.25 -11.82
CA LEU A 4 -10.09 -5.29 -10.47
C LEU A 4 -8.60 -4.97 -10.47
N ILE A 5 -8.22 -3.82 -9.90
CA ILE A 5 -6.84 -3.56 -9.47
C ILE A 5 -6.54 -4.45 -8.26
N ILE A 6 -5.43 -5.19 -8.35
CA ILE A 6 -4.84 -5.94 -7.24
C ILE A 6 -3.49 -5.29 -6.92
N THR A 7 -3.36 -4.76 -5.71
CA THR A 7 -2.08 -4.28 -5.16
C THR A 7 -1.43 -5.40 -4.36
N ALA A 8 -0.19 -5.75 -4.69
CA ALA A 8 0.63 -6.66 -3.90
C ALA A 8 1.56 -5.86 -2.98
N ALA A 9 1.36 -5.94 -1.66
CA ALA A 9 2.24 -5.31 -0.66
C ALA A 9 3.34 -6.30 -0.24
N VAL A 10 4.43 -6.29 -1.00
CA VAL A 10 5.33 -7.45 -1.17
C VAL A 10 6.29 -7.66 0.00
N THR A 11 6.89 -6.59 0.48
CA THR A 11 8.14 -6.63 1.26
C THR A 11 7.94 -6.92 2.74
N GLY A 12 6.69 -6.92 3.23
CA GLY A 12 6.41 -6.86 4.65
C GLY A 12 6.42 -5.41 5.16
N GLY A 13 5.50 -5.07 6.07
CA GLY A 13 5.44 -3.75 6.69
C GLY A 13 6.44 -3.62 7.83
N GLU A 14 6.26 -2.61 8.68
CA GLU A 14 7.09 -2.38 9.86
C GLU A 14 7.08 -3.54 10.89
N TYR A 15 6.12 -4.45 10.79
CA TYR A 15 5.86 -5.49 11.80
C TYR A 15 6.07 -6.92 11.30
N VAL A 16 6.56 -7.08 10.07
CA VAL A 16 6.77 -8.39 9.43
C VAL A 16 8.23 -8.51 9.02
N SER A 17 8.90 -9.55 9.51
CA SER A 17 10.32 -9.83 9.28
C SER A 17 10.60 -11.33 9.16
N LYS A 18 11.86 -11.73 8.94
CA LYS A 18 12.24 -13.14 8.84
C LYS A 18 12.02 -13.92 10.13
N ALA A 19 11.91 -13.24 11.28
CA ALA A 19 11.53 -13.84 12.55
C ALA A 19 10.06 -14.32 12.55
N ALA A 20 9.16 -13.64 11.83
CA ALA A 20 7.75 -14.01 11.73
C ALA A 20 7.51 -15.15 10.72
N THR A 21 8.26 -15.17 9.62
CA THR A 21 8.19 -16.21 8.59
C THR A 21 9.46 -16.22 7.74
N PRO A 22 9.99 -17.39 7.35
CA PRO A 22 11.18 -17.46 6.49
C PRO A 22 10.90 -17.02 5.04
N TYR A 23 9.63 -16.80 4.67
CA TYR A 23 9.23 -16.48 3.30
C TYR A 23 9.21 -14.98 2.98
N VAL A 24 9.41 -14.09 3.97
CA VAL A 24 9.42 -12.64 3.72
C VAL A 24 10.66 -12.27 2.89
N PRO A 25 10.47 -11.69 1.70
CA PRO A 25 11.59 -11.27 0.86
C PRO A 25 12.28 -10.07 1.53
N SER A 26 13.61 -10.12 1.65
CA SER A 26 14.37 -9.10 2.37
C SER A 26 15.55 -8.55 1.56
N THR A 27 16.15 -9.35 0.68
CA THR A 27 17.18 -8.86 -0.25
C THR A 27 16.56 -8.21 -1.49
N VAL A 28 17.32 -7.38 -2.20
CA VAL A 28 16.87 -6.79 -3.49
C VAL A 28 16.45 -7.89 -4.46
N ASP A 29 17.24 -8.96 -4.61
CA ASP A 29 16.93 -10.08 -5.50
C ASP A 29 15.64 -10.79 -5.13
N GLU A 30 15.45 -11.09 -3.83
CA GLU A 30 14.23 -11.73 -3.33
C GLU A 30 13.00 -10.87 -3.61
N ILE A 31 13.11 -9.55 -3.40
CA ILE A 31 12.01 -8.61 -3.57
C ILE A 31 11.65 -8.45 -5.05
N VAL A 32 12.64 -8.27 -5.93
CA VAL A 32 12.41 -8.17 -7.38
C VAL A 32 11.75 -9.44 -7.91
N GLU A 33 12.24 -10.62 -7.50
CA GLU A 33 11.66 -11.89 -7.95
C GLU A 33 10.24 -12.11 -7.40
N GLU A 34 9.98 -11.68 -6.16
CA GLU A 34 8.63 -11.74 -5.60
C GLU A 34 7.65 -10.77 -6.29
N VAL A 35 8.12 -9.60 -6.71
CA VAL A 35 7.36 -8.66 -7.54
C VAL A 35 6.99 -9.31 -8.87
N VAL A 36 7.95 -9.90 -9.58
CA VAL A 36 7.70 -10.59 -10.87
C VAL A 36 6.64 -11.68 -10.69
N ARG A 37 6.80 -12.57 -9.71
CA ARG A 37 5.82 -13.63 -9.42
C ARG A 37 4.44 -13.08 -9.05
N SER A 38 4.38 -11.94 -8.36
CA SER A 38 3.12 -11.29 -7.99
C SER A 38 2.41 -10.72 -9.22
N VAL A 39 3.15 -10.11 -10.15
CA VAL A 39 2.58 -9.60 -11.42
C VAL A 39 2.08 -10.76 -12.29
N GLU A 40 2.84 -11.83 -12.42
CA GLU A 40 2.41 -13.05 -13.14
C GLU A 40 1.14 -13.67 -12.53
N ALA A 41 0.95 -13.52 -11.21
CA ALA A 41 -0.26 -13.96 -10.51
C ALA A 41 -1.47 -13.00 -10.68
N GLY A 42 -1.26 -11.80 -11.21
CA GLY A 42 -2.31 -10.82 -11.51
C GLY A 42 -2.22 -9.49 -10.76
N ALA A 43 -1.11 -9.18 -10.07
CA ALA A 43 -0.92 -7.87 -9.46
C ALA A 43 -0.74 -6.78 -10.53
N SER A 44 -1.49 -5.69 -10.41
CA SER A 44 -1.38 -4.51 -11.28
C SER A 44 -0.49 -3.42 -10.66
N ILE A 45 -0.41 -3.42 -9.32
CA ILE A 45 0.37 -2.48 -8.51
C ILE A 45 1.21 -3.30 -7.52
N VAL A 46 2.44 -2.87 -7.25
CA VAL A 46 3.23 -3.35 -6.13
C VAL A 46 3.52 -2.23 -5.14
N HIS A 47 3.30 -2.51 -3.86
CA HIS A 47 3.63 -1.61 -2.75
C HIS A 47 4.88 -2.12 -2.03
N LEU A 48 5.87 -1.25 -1.85
CA LEU A 48 7.22 -1.63 -1.44
C LEU A 48 7.75 -0.80 -0.27
N HIS A 49 8.43 -1.50 0.63
CA HIS A 49 9.25 -0.99 1.73
C HIS A 49 10.69 -1.50 1.59
N ALA A 50 11.68 -0.69 1.98
CA ALA A 50 13.05 -1.16 2.08
C ALA A 50 13.22 -2.07 3.31
N LYS A 51 13.92 -3.18 3.13
CA LYS A 51 14.17 -4.18 4.18
C LYS A 51 15.65 -4.40 4.41
N ASP A 52 16.00 -4.62 5.66
CA ASP A 52 17.32 -5.13 6.03
C ASP A 52 17.48 -6.56 5.46
N PRO A 53 18.52 -6.84 4.66
CA PRO A 53 18.61 -8.09 3.90
C PRO A 53 18.76 -9.34 4.79
N GLU A 54 19.35 -9.17 5.98
CA GLU A 54 19.61 -10.28 6.91
C GLU A 54 18.38 -10.58 7.76
N THR A 55 17.77 -9.54 8.33
CA THR A 55 16.71 -9.68 9.34
C THR A 55 15.30 -9.57 8.77
N GLY A 56 15.12 -8.88 7.64
CA GLY A 56 13.80 -8.52 7.11
C GLY A 56 13.08 -7.44 7.93
N GLU A 57 13.76 -6.78 8.85
CA GLU A 57 13.27 -5.60 9.56
C GLU A 57 13.30 -4.36 8.64
N PRO A 58 12.61 -3.25 8.98
CA PRO A 58 12.71 -2.01 8.22
C PRO A 58 14.16 -1.54 8.06
N TYR A 59 14.56 -1.22 6.82
CA TYR A 59 15.93 -0.77 6.54
C TYR A 59 16.16 0.65 7.06
N ALA A 60 17.18 0.82 7.90
CA ALA A 60 17.51 2.13 8.50
C ALA A 60 18.09 3.15 7.50
N GLY A 61 18.63 2.69 6.36
CA GLY A 61 19.19 3.54 5.30
C GLY A 61 18.22 3.89 4.17
N ASP A 62 16.92 3.63 4.33
CA ASP A 62 15.84 4.02 3.41
C ASP A 62 15.78 5.57 3.31
N PRO A 63 15.67 6.20 2.11
CA PRO A 63 15.28 5.65 0.80
C PRO A 63 16.38 5.33 -0.21
N ASN A 64 17.61 5.80 -0.06
CA ASN A 64 18.65 5.70 -1.08
C ASN A 64 19.91 5.06 -0.48
N PRO A 65 20.49 3.99 -1.09
CA PRO A 65 20.30 3.48 -2.46
C PRO A 65 19.25 2.39 -2.70
N VAL A 66 18.68 1.81 -1.66
CA VAL A 66 17.93 0.54 -1.80
C VAL A 66 16.63 0.67 -2.62
N LEU A 67 15.79 1.69 -2.38
CA LEU A 67 14.51 1.79 -3.11
C LEU A 67 14.71 2.16 -4.58
N LYS A 68 15.76 2.93 -4.91
CA LYS A 68 16.09 3.24 -6.31
C LYS A 68 16.46 1.97 -7.07
N GLU A 69 17.27 1.12 -6.43
CA GLU A 69 17.64 -0.18 -7.00
C GLU A 69 16.42 -1.08 -7.21
N TYR A 70 15.44 -1.08 -6.29
CA TYR A 70 14.17 -1.79 -6.50
C TYR A 70 13.47 -1.30 -7.76
N VAL A 71 13.28 0.02 -7.90
CA VAL A 71 12.58 0.61 -9.05
C VAL A 71 13.27 0.22 -10.35
N ASP A 72 14.59 0.39 -10.44
CA ASP A 72 15.35 0.11 -11.65
C ASP A 72 15.26 -1.37 -12.05
N ARG A 73 15.52 -2.26 -11.10
CA ARG A 73 15.55 -3.70 -11.37
C ARG A 73 14.18 -4.31 -11.63
N ILE A 74 13.12 -3.77 -11.02
CA ILE A 74 11.75 -4.20 -11.34
C ILE A 74 11.40 -3.80 -12.77
N ARG A 75 11.73 -2.57 -13.19
CA ARG A 75 11.45 -2.06 -14.54
C ARG A 75 12.16 -2.83 -15.64
N GLU A 76 13.35 -3.36 -15.37
CA GLU A 76 14.07 -4.24 -16.30
C GLU A 76 13.37 -5.59 -16.50
N ARG A 77 12.53 -6.03 -15.56
CA ARG A 77 11.98 -7.39 -15.51
C ARG A 77 10.51 -7.46 -15.86
N VAL A 78 9.71 -6.49 -15.43
CA VAL A 78 8.25 -6.53 -15.60
C VAL A 78 7.66 -5.13 -15.64
N ASP A 79 6.62 -4.96 -16.45
CA ASP A 79 5.80 -3.75 -16.38
C ASP A 79 4.79 -3.89 -15.22
N VAL A 80 4.85 -2.97 -14.27
CA VAL A 80 3.93 -2.88 -13.12
C VAL A 80 3.88 -1.45 -12.61
N VAL A 81 2.76 -1.05 -12.01
CA VAL A 81 2.72 0.23 -11.28
C VAL A 81 3.49 0.07 -9.97
N ILE A 82 4.47 0.93 -9.74
CA ILE A 82 5.27 0.91 -8.50
C ILE A 82 4.72 1.96 -7.55
N ASN A 83 4.39 1.52 -6.34
CA ASN A 83 3.96 2.33 -5.22
C ASN A 83 4.99 2.25 -4.08
N LEU A 84 5.66 3.36 -3.77
CA LEU A 84 6.63 3.41 -2.69
C LEU A 84 6.03 4.00 -1.42
N THR A 85 6.30 3.38 -0.28
CA THR A 85 5.82 3.87 1.02
C THR A 85 6.33 5.27 1.38
N THR A 86 5.56 6.07 2.14
CA THR A 86 6.09 7.19 2.96
C THR A 86 6.01 6.93 4.48
N GLY A 87 5.47 5.76 4.85
CA GLY A 87 5.51 5.29 6.23
C GLY A 87 6.88 4.69 6.59
N GLY A 88 7.47 3.93 5.66
CA GLY A 88 8.80 3.34 5.78
C GLY A 88 9.93 4.37 5.87
N GLY A 89 11.11 3.92 6.32
CA GLY A 89 12.31 4.75 6.46
C GLY A 89 12.30 5.74 7.63
N ARG A 90 11.23 5.81 8.42
CA ARG A 90 11.20 6.60 9.66
C ARG A 90 12.00 5.97 10.79
N VAL A 91 12.14 4.64 10.76
CA VAL A 91 13.07 3.92 11.64
C VAL A 91 14.49 4.29 11.20
N GLY A 92 15.27 4.89 12.10
CA GLY A 92 16.63 5.34 11.82
C GLY A 92 16.75 6.79 11.34
N ASN A 93 15.63 7.48 11.05
CA ASN A 93 15.64 8.88 10.63
C ASN A 93 14.79 9.77 11.55
N PRO A 94 15.36 10.85 12.11
CA PRO A 94 14.62 11.72 13.03
C PRO A 94 13.57 12.56 12.28
N PRO A 95 12.49 13.02 12.95
CA PRO A 95 11.37 13.72 12.32
C PRO A 95 11.74 14.92 11.43
N GLU A 96 12.82 15.62 11.79
CA GLU A 96 13.33 16.79 11.07
C GLU A 96 13.82 16.44 9.66
N ARG A 97 14.14 15.16 9.40
CA ARG A 97 14.57 14.66 8.08
C ARG A 97 13.42 14.14 7.22
N TRP A 98 12.23 13.92 7.77
CA TRP A 98 11.17 13.23 7.02
C TRP A 98 10.72 13.99 5.76
N ASP A 99 10.67 15.33 5.80
CA ASP A 99 10.33 16.14 4.62
C ASP A 99 11.38 15.99 3.49
N GLU A 100 12.67 15.93 3.84
CA GLU A 100 13.77 15.68 2.89
C GLU A 100 13.64 14.27 2.27
N LEU A 101 13.45 13.26 3.12
CA LEU A 101 13.32 11.86 2.70
C LEU A 101 12.16 11.66 1.71
N VAL A 102 11.01 12.30 1.96
CA VAL A 102 9.85 12.22 1.06
C VAL A 102 10.14 12.90 -0.26
N ARG A 103 10.78 14.09 -0.28
CA ARG A 103 11.16 14.76 -1.53
C ARG A 103 12.15 13.95 -2.35
N GLU A 104 13.14 13.33 -1.72
CA GLU A 104 14.08 12.45 -2.39
C GLU A 104 13.37 11.25 -3.01
N ARG A 105 12.47 10.62 -2.23
CA ARG A 105 11.70 9.46 -2.67
C ARG A 105 10.80 9.78 -3.86
N CYS A 106 10.22 10.98 -3.94
CA CYS A 106 9.42 11.41 -5.10
C CYS A 106 10.16 11.35 -6.45
N ARG A 107 11.50 11.21 -6.45
CA ARG A 107 12.33 11.23 -7.67
C ARG A 107 12.96 9.89 -8.02
N LEU A 108 12.48 8.77 -7.46
CA LEU A 108 13.08 7.45 -7.71
C LEU A 108 12.53 6.75 -8.96
N GLY A 109 11.50 7.28 -9.62
CA GLY A 109 10.97 6.77 -10.90
C GLY A 109 9.70 5.91 -10.77
N GLN A 110 9.08 5.87 -9.59
CA GLN A 110 7.78 5.23 -9.33
C GLN A 110 6.61 6.12 -9.76
N GLU A 111 5.46 5.53 -10.08
CA GLU A 111 4.24 6.29 -10.40
C GLU A 111 3.44 6.71 -9.17
N MET A 112 3.54 5.95 -8.07
CA MET A 112 2.72 6.13 -6.88
C MET A 112 3.54 6.16 -5.59
N MET A 113 3.00 6.83 -4.59
CA MET A 113 3.50 6.74 -3.22
C MET A 113 2.34 6.69 -2.23
N SER A 114 2.44 5.88 -1.17
CA SER A 114 1.44 5.86 -0.11
C SER A 114 1.56 7.11 0.77
N LEU A 115 0.43 7.66 1.22
CA LEU A 115 0.36 8.84 2.06
C LEU A 115 -0.64 8.61 3.21
N ASN A 116 -0.12 8.55 4.44
CA ASN A 116 -0.91 8.27 5.63
C ASN A 116 -1.70 9.51 6.07
N MET A 117 -3.03 9.41 6.05
CA MET A 117 -3.93 10.55 6.11
C MET A 117 -4.27 11.05 7.53
N GLY A 118 -3.50 10.62 8.54
CA GLY A 118 -3.63 11.17 9.87
C GLY A 118 -2.70 10.56 10.91
N THR A 119 -2.70 11.21 12.08
CA THR A 119 -2.00 10.74 13.26
C THR A 119 -2.85 9.74 14.02
N MET A 120 -2.25 8.62 14.43
CA MET A 120 -2.95 7.59 15.21
C MET A 120 -2.01 6.86 16.16
N ASN A 121 -2.57 6.15 17.12
CA ASN A 121 -1.80 5.19 17.91
C ASN A 121 -1.40 4.00 17.05
N ARG A 122 -0.14 3.55 17.15
CA ARG A 122 0.31 2.32 16.51
C ARG A 122 -0.46 1.12 17.07
N TRP A 123 -0.75 0.16 16.21
CA TRP A 123 -1.63 -0.98 16.52
C TRP A 123 -0.87 -2.24 16.96
N ALA A 124 0.43 -2.34 16.66
CA ALA A 124 1.27 -3.43 17.12
C ALA A 124 1.96 -3.09 18.45
N GLU A 125 2.34 -4.12 19.20
CA GLU A 125 3.08 -3.99 20.46
C GLU A 125 4.51 -3.51 20.18
N HIS A 126 4.69 -2.19 20.13
CA HIS A 126 5.98 -1.58 20.40
C HIS A 126 6.09 -1.41 21.94
N PRO A 127 7.24 -1.72 22.58
CA PRO A 127 7.40 -1.68 24.04
C PRO A 127 7.16 -0.30 24.67
N THR A 128 7.04 0.75 23.86
CA THR A 128 6.45 2.03 24.22
C THR A 128 5.28 2.29 23.27
N GLY A 129 4.08 2.51 23.81
CA GLY A 129 2.93 2.95 23.01
C GLY A 129 3.34 4.09 22.09
N GLY A 130 3.36 3.82 20.78
CA GLY A 130 3.92 4.73 19.79
C GLY A 130 2.84 5.47 19.03
N ILE A 131 3.12 6.72 18.68
CA ILE A 131 2.29 7.52 17.79
C ILE A 131 2.80 7.33 16.37
N PHE A 132 1.93 6.99 15.44
CA PHE A 132 2.20 7.10 14.01
C PHE A 132 1.85 8.54 13.59
N LEU A 133 2.85 9.42 13.63
CA LEU A 133 2.67 10.86 13.46
C LEU A 133 2.55 11.25 11.99
N ASN A 134 1.39 11.78 11.61
CA ASN A 134 1.16 12.46 10.33
C ASN A 134 0.23 13.63 10.61
N THR A 135 0.79 14.80 10.88
CA THR A 135 -0.02 16.01 11.08
C THR A 135 -0.62 16.43 9.75
N VAL A 136 -1.74 17.15 9.76
CA VAL A 136 -2.37 17.65 8.52
C VAL A 136 -1.39 18.51 7.71
N ASP A 137 -0.60 19.36 8.37
CA ASP A 137 0.42 20.17 7.70
C ASP A 137 1.50 19.32 7.00
N MET A 138 1.92 18.20 7.62
CA MET A 138 2.87 17.28 7.02
C MET A 138 2.27 16.59 5.79
N ILE A 139 1.02 16.14 5.90
CA ILE A 139 0.27 15.50 4.82
C ILE A 139 0.13 16.47 3.64
N GLU A 140 -0.24 17.73 3.89
CA GLU A 140 -0.36 18.77 2.85
C GLU A 140 0.96 19.01 2.11
N ARG A 141 2.08 19.14 2.86
CA ARG A 141 3.40 19.31 2.25
C ARG A 141 3.80 18.12 1.40
N TRP A 142 3.63 16.90 1.92
CA TRP A 142 4.04 15.68 1.23
C TRP A 142 3.20 15.40 -0.01
N ALA A 143 1.89 15.61 0.06
CA ALA A 143 1.01 15.57 -1.10
C ALA A 143 1.48 16.55 -2.18
N GLY A 144 1.84 17.78 -1.79
CA GLY A 144 2.41 18.77 -2.70
C GLY A 144 3.70 18.28 -3.37
N TYR A 145 4.63 17.70 -2.62
CA TYR A 145 5.87 17.14 -3.17
C TYR A 145 5.63 16.02 -4.19
N MET A 146 4.66 15.15 -3.91
CA MET A 146 4.28 14.06 -4.83
C MET A 146 3.70 14.62 -6.13
N VAL A 147 2.73 15.54 -6.03
CA VAL A 147 2.07 16.14 -7.19
C VAL A 147 3.05 16.94 -8.06
N GLU A 148 3.95 17.72 -7.46
CA GLU A 148 5.00 18.46 -8.17
C GLU A 148 5.92 17.51 -8.96
N ALA A 149 6.25 16.35 -8.39
CA ALA A 149 7.05 15.31 -9.05
C ALA A 149 6.25 14.45 -10.06
N GLY A 150 4.92 14.62 -10.15
CA GLY A 150 4.06 13.78 -10.99
C GLY A 150 3.80 12.38 -10.43
N VAL A 151 4.01 12.18 -9.13
CA VAL A 151 3.72 10.95 -8.39
C VAL A 151 2.32 11.05 -7.80
N LYS A 152 1.47 10.03 -8.01
CA LYS A 152 0.11 10.02 -7.45
C LYS A 152 0.11 9.51 -6.00
N PRO A 153 -0.50 10.24 -5.05
CA PRO A 153 -0.68 9.72 -3.70
C PRO A 153 -1.76 8.62 -3.65
N GLU A 154 -1.45 7.48 -3.03
CA GLU A 154 -2.43 6.55 -2.47
C GLU A 154 -2.78 7.02 -1.05
N HIS A 155 -4.03 7.43 -0.82
CA HIS A 155 -4.43 8.05 0.44
C HIS A 155 -4.83 6.98 1.45
N GLU A 156 -3.92 6.64 2.35
CA GLU A 156 -4.06 5.58 3.35
C GLU A 156 -4.92 6.07 4.53
N VAL A 157 -6.13 5.53 4.64
CA VAL A 157 -7.16 5.91 5.62
C VAL A 157 -7.33 4.80 6.64
N TYR A 158 -6.95 5.10 7.89
CA TYR A 158 -7.05 4.18 9.02
C TYR A 158 -8.23 4.48 9.93
N ASP A 159 -8.83 5.68 9.82
CA ASP A 159 -10.03 6.09 10.54
C ASP A 159 -10.82 7.11 9.71
N THR A 160 -12.12 7.20 9.96
CA THR A 160 -13.09 7.97 9.17
C THR A 160 -12.81 9.48 9.18
N GLY A 161 -12.21 10.01 10.24
CA GLY A 161 -11.73 11.39 10.28
C GLY A 161 -10.69 11.71 9.20
N MET A 162 -9.89 10.72 8.79
CA MET A 162 -8.88 10.89 7.74
C MET A 162 -9.49 11.06 6.34
N ILE A 163 -10.73 10.59 6.12
CA ILE A 163 -11.50 10.87 4.89
C ILE A 163 -11.76 12.38 4.77
N ASN A 164 -11.98 13.07 5.90
CA ASN A 164 -12.13 14.54 5.88
C ASN A 164 -10.83 15.23 5.50
N VAL A 165 -9.67 14.69 5.89
CA VAL A 165 -8.37 15.22 5.46
C VAL A 165 -8.20 15.05 3.95
N CYS A 166 -8.59 13.90 3.38
CA CYS A 166 -8.61 13.73 1.92
C CYS A 166 -9.46 14.81 1.24
N ARG A 167 -10.66 15.09 1.75
CA ARG A 167 -11.55 16.13 1.21
C ARG A 167 -10.95 17.53 1.36
N GLN A 168 -10.22 17.81 2.44
CA GLN A 168 -9.51 19.08 2.63
C GLN A 168 -8.42 19.25 1.57
N LEU A 169 -7.61 18.21 1.29
CA LEU A 169 -6.59 18.28 0.24
C LEU A 169 -7.20 18.55 -1.14
N ALA A 170 -8.30 17.86 -1.47
CA ALA A 170 -9.03 18.05 -2.72
C ALA A 170 -9.62 19.47 -2.81
N ALA A 171 -10.31 19.94 -1.77
CA ALA A 171 -10.91 21.27 -1.75
C ALA A 171 -9.87 22.40 -1.83
N LYS A 172 -8.66 22.19 -1.31
CA LYS A 172 -7.52 23.11 -1.44
C LYS A 172 -6.83 23.04 -2.81
N GLY A 173 -7.19 22.07 -3.66
CA GLY A 173 -6.53 21.83 -4.95
C GLY A 173 -5.09 21.35 -4.83
N ILE A 174 -4.69 20.80 -3.67
CA ILE A 174 -3.33 20.29 -3.43
C ILE A 174 -3.10 19.02 -4.25
N VAL A 175 -4.13 18.18 -4.36
CA VAL A 175 -4.12 16.94 -5.12
C VAL A 175 -5.17 16.99 -6.23
N PRO A 176 -4.87 16.47 -7.43
CA PRO A 176 -5.84 16.40 -8.51
C PRO A 176 -6.89 15.31 -8.21
N GLU A 177 -8.16 15.67 -8.37
CA GLU A 177 -9.27 14.71 -8.30
C GLU A 177 -9.43 13.93 -9.62
N PRO A 178 -10.01 12.70 -9.59
CA PRO A 178 -10.44 11.96 -8.40
C PRO A 178 -9.27 11.32 -7.61
N LEU A 179 -9.46 11.19 -6.30
CA LEU A 179 -8.48 10.55 -5.43
C LEU A 179 -8.58 9.02 -5.48
N HIS A 180 -7.49 8.37 -5.10
CA HIS A 180 -7.43 6.94 -4.80
C HIS A 180 -7.23 6.76 -3.30
N VAL A 181 -8.22 6.15 -2.63
CA VAL A 181 -8.25 5.94 -1.17
C VAL A 181 -8.00 4.47 -0.85
N GLN A 182 -7.02 4.19 0.00
CA GLN A 182 -6.79 2.84 0.54
C GLN A 182 -7.33 2.78 1.96
N PHE A 183 -8.36 1.97 2.20
CA PHE A 183 -8.87 1.73 3.55
C PHE A 183 -8.03 0.67 4.24
N VAL A 184 -7.30 1.07 5.29
CA VAL A 184 -6.39 0.22 6.06
C VAL A 184 -7.09 -0.27 7.32
N MET A 185 -7.71 -1.45 7.24
CA MET A 185 -8.59 -1.97 8.29
C MET A 185 -7.80 -2.77 9.34
N VAL A 186 -7.11 -2.05 10.23
CA VAL A 186 -6.21 -2.63 11.25
C VAL A 186 -6.93 -3.27 12.45
N GLY A 187 -8.21 -2.98 12.68
CA GLY A 187 -9.05 -3.61 13.71
C GLY A 187 -8.75 -3.26 15.17
N ARG A 188 -7.70 -2.49 15.42
CA ARG A 188 -7.24 -2.11 16.76
C ARG A 188 -7.53 -0.64 17.02
N THR A 189 -6.53 0.21 16.83
CA THR A 189 -6.60 1.67 17.01
C THR A 189 -7.17 2.39 15.79
N GLY A 190 -7.79 1.66 14.86
CA GLY A 190 -8.37 2.19 13.62
C GLY A 190 -9.57 1.36 13.17
N ILE A 191 -9.94 1.46 11.89
CA ILE A 191 -11.14 0.86 11.32
C ILE A 191 -11.19 -0.65 11.58
N LEU A 192 -12.34 -1.10 12.11
CA LEU A 192 -12.63 -2.52 12.33
C LEU A 192 -12.82 -3.25 10.99
N PRO A 193 -12.12 -4.37 10.72
CA PRO A 193 -12.24 -5.14 9.49
C PRO A 193 -13.58 -5.91 9.43
N THR A 194 -14.65 -5.16 9.21
CA THR A 194 -16.02 -5.65 9.13
C THR A 194 -16.74 -5.01 7.95
N PRO A 195 -17.70 -5.71 7.30
CA PRO A 195 -18.50 -5.12 6.24
C PRO A 195 -19.21 -3.83 6.65
N ARG A 196 -19.74 -3.76 7.88
CA ARG A 196 -20.44 -2.58 8.38
C ARG A 196 -19.53 -1.35 8.47
N ALA A 197 -18.31 -1.52 8.96
CA ALA A 197 -17.35 -0.42 9.05
C ALA A 197 -16.93 0.06 7.65
N LEU A 198 -16.69 -0.88 6.72
CA LEU A 198 -16.38 -0.53 5.34
C LEU A 198 -17.53 0.25 4.69
N LEU A 199 -18.78 -0.23 4.79
CA LEU A 199 -19.96 0.47 4.27
C LEU A 199 -20.07 1.90 4.81
N TYR A 200 -19.83 2.08 6.12
CA TYR A 200 -19.80 3.43 6.70
C TYR A 200 -18.71 4.32 6.08
N CYS A 201 -17.51 3.78 5.81
CA CYS A 201 -16.47 4.52 5.10
C CYS A 201 -16.89 4.88 3.65
N LEU A 202 -17.57 3.97 2.95
CA LEU A 202 -18.05 4.19 1.58
C LEU A 202 -19.14 5.27 1.49
N ASP A 203 -20.04 5.33 2.46
CA ASP A 203 -21.06 6.40 2.55
C ASP A 203 -20.43 7.80 2.66
N GLN A 204 -19.15 7.88 3.01
CA GLN A 204 -18.39 9.11 3.11
C GLN A 204 -17.54 9.40 1.85
N LEU A 205 -17.38 8.49 0.90
CA LEU A 205 -16.55 8.78 -0.27
C LEU A 205 -17.28 9.71 -1.26
N PRO A 206 -16.64 10.80 -1.73
CA PRO A 206 -17.14 11.56 -2.86
C PRO A 206 -17.30 10.70 -4.10
N GLU A 207 -18.27 11.04 -4.94
CA GLU A 207 -18.50 10.36 -6.22
C GLU A 207 -17.26 10.46 -7.13
N GLY A 208 -16.98 9.39 -7.88
CA GLY A 208 -15.85 9.32 -8.80
C GLY A 208 -14.51 8.98 -8.15
N TRP A 209 -14.38 9.09 -6.81
CA TRP A 209 -13.18 8.61 -6.12
C TRP A 209 -13.07 7.08 -6.22
N THR A 210 -11.85 6.60 -6.40
CA THR A 210 -11.56 5.16 -6.42
C THR A 210 -11.09 4.73 -5.04
N TRP A 211 -11.31 3.46 -4.70
CA TRP A 211 -10.91 2.95 -3.40
C TRP A 211 -10.46 1.49 -3.44
N SER A 212 -9.59 1.14 -2.50
CA SER A 212 -9.08 -0.19 -2.24
C SER A 212 -9.21 -0.52 -0.74
N VAL A 213 -9.13 -1.81 -0.39
CA VAL A 213 -9.06 -2.29 1.00
C VAL A 213 -7.85 -3.19 1.19
N CYS A 214 -7.13 -2.98 2.30
CA CYS A 214 -6.35 -4.01 2.97
C CYS A 214 -6.87 -4.23 4.40
N ALA A 215 -6.72 -5.45 4.91
CA ALA A 215 -7.11 -5.81 6.27
C ALA A 215 -6.10 -6.80 6.85
N LEU A 216 -5.76 -6.64 8.12
CA LEU A 216 -4.63 -7.37 8.71
C LEU A 216 -4.94 -8.86 8.97
N GLY A 217 -3.96 -9.70 8.63
CA GLY A 217 -3.91 -11.13 8.94
C GLY A 217 -5.13 -11.89 8.43
N ARG A 218 -5.84 -12.55 9.35
CA ARG A 218 -6.99 -13.41 9.03
C ARG A 218 -8.14 -12.69 8.30
N TYR A 219 -8.16 -11.35 8.33
CA TYR A 219 -9.20 -10.53 7.73
C TYR A 219 -8.92 -10.16 6.27
N GLU A 220 -7.69 -10.33 5.77
CA GLU A 220 -7.27 -9.92 4.42
C GLU A 220 -8.21 -10.48 3.35
N ILE A 221 -8.30 -11.81 3.23
CA ILE A 221 -9.07 -12.47 2.17
C ILE A 221 -10.59 -12.24 2.32
N PRO A 222 -11.21 -12.36 3.53
CA PRO A 222 -12.62 -12.02 3.69
C PRO A 222 -12.96 -10.57 3.30
N MET A 223 -12.17 -9.59 3.72
CA MET A 223 -12.43 -8.19 3.39
C MET A 223 -12.14 -7.87 1.92
N ALA A 224 -11.16 -8.53 1.29
CA ALA A 224 -10.95 -8.46 -0.15
C ALA A 224 -12.20 -8.92 -0.92
N ALA A 225 -12.83 -10.03 -0.51
CA ALA A 225 -14.07 -10.51 -1.15
C ALA A 225 -15.24 -9.53 -0.97
N VAL A 226 -15.38 -8.93 0.22
CA VAL A 226 -16.38 -7.88 0.48
C VAL A 226 -16.11 -6.67 -0.41
N ALA A 227 -14.87 -6.19 -0.49
CA ALA A 227 -14.49 -5.05 -1.31
C ALA A 227 -14.79 -5.30 -2.79
N MET A 228 -14.46 -6.49 -3.31
CA MET A 228 -14.78 -6.88 -4.70
C MET A 228 -16.29 -6.84 -4.97
N THR A 229 -17.12 -7.32 -4.03
CA THR A 229 -18.58 -7.34 -4.14
C THR A 229 -19.18 -5.93 -4.14
N LEU A 230 -18.54 -5.00 -3.43
CA LEU A 230 -18.94 -3.58 -3.36
C LEU A 230 -18.31 -2.73 -4.48
N GLY A 231 -17.60 -3.35 -5.43
CA GLY A 231 -17.00 -2.66 -6.59
C GLY A 231 -15.62 -2.05 -6.34
N GLY A 232 -15.07 -2.15 -5.13
CA GLY A 232 -13.74 -1.65 -4.78
C GLY A 232 -12.58 -2.51 -5.29
N HIS A 233 -11.37 -2.02 -5.05
CA HIS A 233 -10.11 -2.71 -5.32
C HIS A 233 -9.58 -3.41 -4.08
N VAL A 234 -8.51 -4.20 -4.24
CA VAL A 234 -7.95 -5.00 -3.15
C VAL A 234 -6.44 -4.86 -3.07
N ARG A 235 -5.95 -4.89 -1.83
CA ARG A 235 -4.54 -5.04 -1.52
C ARG A 235 -4.34 -6.30 -0.67
N VAL A 236 -3.34 -7.09 -1.06
CA VAL A 236 -2.90 -8.30 -0.35
C VAL A 236 -1.39 -8.38 -0.30
N GLY A 237 -0.83 -9.17 0.60
CA GLY A 237 0.60 -9.45 0.62
C GLY A 237 1.15 -9.64 2.02
N PHE A 238 2.43 -9.97 2.10
CA PHE A 238 3.12 -10.22 3.37
C PHE A 238 3.18 -9.01 4.27
N GLU A 239 2.99 -7.80 3.76
CA GLU A 239 2.79 -6.63 4.61
C GLU A 239 1.55 -6.74 5.50
N ASP A 240 0.48 -7.28 4.95
CA ASP A 240 -0.82 -7.32 5.61
C ASP A 240 -1.10 -8.70 6.23
N ASN A 241 -0.60 -9.78 5.63
CA ASN A 241 -0.87 -11.16 6.03
C ASN A 241 0.21 -12.15 5.56
N ILE A 242 0.70 -13.00 6.48
CA ILE A 242 1.65 -14.09 6.15
C ILE A 242 0.99 -15.47 5.97
N TYR A 243 -0.34 -15.57 6.10
CA TYR A 243 -1.06 -16.85 6.07
C TYR A 243 -1.88 -17.02 4.79
N LEU A 244 -1.62 -18.09 4.04
CA LEU A 244 -2.45 -18.48 2.90
C LEU A 244 -3.86 -18.90 3.35
N ARG A 245 -3.94 -19.62 4.46
CA ARG A 245 -5.19 -20.06 5.10
C ARG A 245 -4.93 -20.32 6.59
N ARG A 246 -5.98 -20.64 7.35
CA ARG A 246 -5.87 -20.90 8.79
C ARG A 246 -4.77 -21.93 9.07
N GLY A 247 -3.74 -21.50 9.81
CA GLY A 247 -2.62 -22.34 10.23
C GLY A 247 -1.60 -22.69 9.14
N VAL A 248 -1.71 -22.14 7.93
CA VAL A 248 -0.78 -22.41 6.83
C VAL A 248 -0.19 -21.09 6.34
N LEU A 249 1.13 -20.94 6.55
CA LEU A 249 1.89 -19.81 6.02
C LEU A 249 1.83 -19.82 4.48
N ALA A 250 1.66 -18.63 3.90
CA ALA A 250 1.90 -18.42 2.48
C ALA A 250 3.40 -18.46 2.22
N ARG A 251 3.79 -19.11 1.11
CA ARG A 251 5.19 -19.30 0.69
C ARG A 251 5.68 -18.20 -0.24
N SER A 252 4.77 -17.40 -0.77
CA SER A 252 5.04 -16.23 -1.60
C SER A 252 3.84 -15.27 -1.55
N ASN A 253 4.07 -13.99 -1.83
CA ASN A 253 3.01 -13.01 -2.09
C ASN A 253 2.15 -13.44 -3.29
N ALA A 254 2.77 -14.06 -4.30
CA ALA A 254 2.06 -14.59 -5.46
C ALA A 254 0.96 -15.60 -5.08
N GLU A 255 1.10 -16.37 -3.99
CA GLU A 255 0.01 -17.25 -3.52
C GLU A 255 -1.20 -16.46 -3.03
N LEU A 256 -0.99 -15.32 -2.35
CA LEU A 256 -2.05 -14.44 -1.88
C LEU A 256 -2.72 -13.70 -3.05
N VAL A 257 -1.92 -13.17 -3.98
CA VAL A 257 -2.41 -12.54 -5.22
C VAL A 257 -3.25 -13.54 -6.02
N LYS A 258 -2.73 -14.75 -6.26
CA LYS A 258 -3.46 -15.81 -6.98
C LYS A 258 -4.76 -16.18 -6.29
N LYS A 259 -4.79 -16.16 -4.95
CA LYS A 259 -6.01 -16.46 -4.19
C LYS A 259 -7.09 -15.41 -4.43
N VAL A 260 -6.77 -14.11 -4.39
CA VAL A 260 -7.74 -13.05 -4.69
C VAL A 260 -8.11 -12.99 -6.17
N ALA A 261 -7.16 -13.25 -7.07
CA ALA A 261 -7.41 -13.40 -8.50
C ALA A 261 -8.42 -14.51 -8.81
N ASN A 262 -8.32 -15.65 -8.10
CA ASN A 262 -9.28 -16.74 -8.23
C ASN A 262 -10.68 -16.33 -7.75
N ILE A 263 -10.79 -15.64 -6.60
CA ILE A 263 -12.07 -15.12 -6.11
C ILE A 263 -12.68 -14.15 -7.13
N ALA A 264 -11.88 -13.24 -7.70
CA ALA A 264 -12.36 -12.31 -8.72
C ALA A 264 -12.91 -13.04 -9.96
N ARG A 265 -12.27 -14.15 -10.37
CA ARG A 265 -12.74 -14.99 -11.47
C ARG A 265 -14.08 -15.65 -11.16
N GLU A 266 -14.27 -16.17 -9.95
CA GLU A 266 -15.56 -16.72 -9.52
C GLU A 266 -16.67 -15.66 -9.46
N LEU A 267 -16.30 -14.38 -9.36
CA LEU A 267 -17.22 -13.23 -9.39
C LEU A 267 -17.37 -12.61 -10.79
N ASP A 268 -16.85 -13.27 -11.83
CA ASP A 268 -16.82 -12.77 -13.22
C ASP A 268 -16.24 -11.34 -13.36
N ARG A 269 -15.31 -10.97 -12.47
CA ARG A 269 -14.65 -9.65 -12.49
C ARG A 269 -13.25 -9.77 -13.11
N PRO A 270 -13.01 -9.19 -14.29
CA PRO A 270 -11.69 -9.22 -14.91
C PRO A 270 -10.65 -8.50 -14.06
N ILE A 271 -9.42 -8.99 -14.06
CA ILE A 271 -8.28 -8.35 -13.38
C ILE A 271 -7.70 -7.26 -14.28
N ALA A 272 -7.38 -6.11 -13.68
CA ALA A 272 -6.73 -5.00 -14.37
C ALA A 272 -5.27 -5.35 -14.67
N THR A 273 -4.82 -5.08 -15.89
CA THR A 273 -3.38 -5.03 -16.18
C THR A 273 -2.76 -3.79 -15.52
N PRO A 274 -1.42 -3.70 -15.44
CA PRO A 274 -0.75 -2.45 -15.05
C PRO A 274 -1.20 -1.24 -15.87
N ASP A 275 -1.37 -1.40 -17.18
CA ASP A 275 -1.87 -0.34 -18.07
C ASP A 275 -3.32 0.05 -17.77
N ASP A 276 -4.19 -0.91 -17.49
CA ASP A 276 -5.56 -0.63 -17.03
C ASP A 276 -5.53 0.16 -15.72
N ALA A 277 -4.66 -0.23 -14.76
CA ALA A 277 -4.52 0.47 -13.50
C ALA A 277 -4.03 1.92 -13.69
N ARG A 278 -3.07 2.15 -14.60
CA ARG A 278 -2.63 3.51 -14.95
C ARG A 278 -3.76 4.37 -15.51
N GLU A 279 -4.56 3.83 -16.43
CA GLU A 279 -5.70 4.54 -16.99
C GLU A 279 -6.74 4.86 -15.91
N MET A 280 -7.13 3.86 -15.14
CA MET A 280 -8.15 4.00 -14.08
C MET A 280 -7.73 4.99 -12.99
N LEU A 281 -6.43 5.07 -12.68
CA LEU A 281 -5.90 5.95 -11.65
C LEU A 281 -5.36 7.27 -12.21
N GLY A 282 -5.33 7.48 -13.53
CA GLY A 282 -4.76 8.68 -14.15
C GLY A 282 -3.26 8.86 -13.91
N LEU A 283 -2.50 7.76 -13.96
CA LEU A 283 -1.05 7.77 -13.74
C LEU A 283 -0.30 8.18 -15.01
N ARG A 284 0.80 8.91 -14.82
CA ARG A 284 1.77 9.14 -15.91
C ARG A 284 2.49 7.84 -16.21
N ARG A 285 2.72 7.55 -17.48
CA ARG A 285 3.63 6.45 -17.85
C ARG A 285 5.07 6.86 -17.48
N PRO A 286 5.84 5.95 -16.86
CA PRO A 286 7.25 6.18 -16.53
C PRO A 286 8.11 6.37 -17.78
#